data_AF-A0A084GH67-F1
#
_entry.id   AF-A0A084GH67-F1
#
_cell.length_a   1.000
_cell.length_b   1.000
_cell.length_c   1.000
_cell.angle_alpha   90.00
_cell.angle_beta   90.00
_cell.angle_gamma   90.00
#
_symmetry.space_group_name_H-M   'P 1'
#
loop_
_entity.id
_entity.type
_entity.pdbx_description
1 polymer ?
#
loop_
_entity_poly.entity_id
_entity_poly.type
_entity_poly.pdbx_seq_one_letter_code
_entity_poly.pdbx_strand_id
1 'polypeptide(L)'
;MATKLAPIITPALLSTIRRYPNLPRNTWYFVAATTLSIINRPDEIPHIYKHALDEPTDSGPGLEEQLAITRRIREALIKSAAAINALLALKTVTPPDLLDEPMAFSPTLRPVDIYDTPSSQILNRGQTFFDKVYGKVSKRVMGQMDRSGTEDLGLTARLMYGYVLSNTNVLSSAETSFVLISALIPQDVNPQLKGHLKGALNGGASVAEVTAVRDVVIKICEASGMKRLSDDAPGGWGWRSEVASLPLLREQESSRQSLARLSSRIDALCPDVARIAYGPTNASLDRIDGKLSTSQTSLRGINDELSTIKNSLREINDQLSNSQASLQEALNRNLEAFAGVAALLADIRDSNQAIVSHLTSNNDTPSTS
;
A
#
# COMPACT_ATOMS: atom_id res chain seq x y z
N MET A 1 -1.45 29.44 27.31
CA MET A 1 -2.02 28.08 27.26
C MET A 1 -2.41 27.79 25.83
N ALA A 2 -1.89 26.73 25.20
CA ALA A 2 -2.35 26.34 23.87
C ALA A 2 -3.82 25.90 23.98
N THR A 3 -4.71 26.52 23.22
CA THR A 3 -6.12 26.14 23.11
C THR A 3 -6.20 24.69 22.64
N LYS A 4 -6.80 23.82 23.46
CA LYS A 4 -7.05 22.42 23.12
C LYS A 4 -7.98 22.37 21.90
N LEU A 5 -7.53 21.73 20.82
CA LEU A 5 -8.31 21.60 19.59
C LEU A 5 -9.58 20.77 19.85
N ALA A 6 -10.65 21.08 19.11
CA ALA A 6 -11.89 20.32 19.20
C ALA A 6 -11.66 18.88 18.67
N PRO A 7 -12.11 17.85 19.40
CA PRO A 7 -11.89 16.48 19.01
C PRO A 7 -12.65 16.12 17.73
N ILE A 8 -11.98 15.50 16.76
CA ILE A 8 -12.59 14.95 15.55
C ILE A 8 -13.02 13.50 15.81
N ILE A 9 -12.14 12.73 16.45
CA ILE A 9 -12.35 11.30 16.66
C ILE A 9 -13.20 11.09 17.91
N THR A 10 -14.52 11.00 17.70
CA THR A 10 -15.47 10.65 18.76
C THR A 10 -15.60 9.12 18.90
N PRO A 11 -16.05 8.59 20.06
CA PRO A 11 -16.33 7.16 20.22
C PRO A 11 -17.35 6.64 19.19
N ALA A 12 -18.34 7.45 18.82
CA ALA A 12 -19.31 7.10 17.80
C ALA A 12 -18.64 6.97 16.41
N LEU A 13 -17.82 7.96 16.02
CA LEU A 13 -17.10 7.92 14.75
C LEU A 13 -16.13 6.74 14.68
N LEU A 14 -15.35 6.49 15.75
CA LEU A 14 -14.48 5.31 15.88
C LEU A 14 -15.24 4.01 15.64
N SER A 15 -16.40 3.88 16.30
CA SER A 15 -17.24 2.69 16.17
C SER A 15 -17.79 2.52 14.74
N THR A 16 -18.11 3.62 14.06
CA THR A 16 -18.54 3.63 12.66
C THR A 16 -17.42 3.24 11.70
N ILE A 17 -16.23 3.85 11.81
CA ILE A 17 -15.12 3.56 10.89
C ILE A 17 -14.61 2.13 11.07
N ARG A 18 -14.53 1.62 12.30
CA ARG A 18 -14.04 0.27 12.59
C ARG A 18 -14.95 -0.82 12.04
N ARG A 19 -16.27 -0.58 12.10
CA ARG A 19 -17.29 -1.53 11.63
C ARG A 19 -17.80 -1.21 10.23
N TYR A 20 -17.09 -0.36 9.48
CA TYR A 20 -17.54 0.06 8.16
C TYR A 20 -17.62 -1.15 7.22
N PRO A 21 -18.76 -1.38 6.54
CA PRO A 21 -18.94 -2.55 5.69
C PRO A 21 -17.86 -2.64 4.60
N ASN A 22 -17.31 -3.84 4.40
CA ASN A 22 -16.26 -4.15 3.42
C ASN A 22 -14.93 -3.43 3.65
N LEU A 23 -14.74 -2.69 4.75
CA LEU A 23 -13.41 -2.19 5.08
C LEU A 23 -12.52 -3.39 5.45
N PRO A 24 -11.34 -3.55 4.84
CA PRO A 24 -10.47 -4.68 5.18
C PRO A 24 -10.10 -4.65 6.66
N ARG A 25 -10.04 -5.84 7.26
CA ARG A 25 -9.64 -5.98 8.67
C ARG A 25 -8.26 -5.35 8.88
N ASN A 26 -8.04 -4.79 10.07
CA ASN A 26 -6.76 -4.23 10.47
C ASN A 26 -6.24 -3.11 9.54
N THR A 27 -7.15 -2.35 8.90
CA THR A 27 -6.79 -1.19 8.07
C THR A 27 -7.31 0.15 8.59
N TRP A 28 -8.41 0.13 9.35
CA TRP A 28 -9.10 1.33 9.83
C TRP A 28 -8.17 2.31 10.55
N TYR A 29 -7.27 1.80 11.39
CA TYR A 29 -6.41 2.63 12.24
C TYR A 29 -5.34 3.39 11.43
N PHE A 30 -4.73 2.79 10.41
CA PHE A 30 -3.69 3.47 9.64
C PHE A 30 -4.31 4.36 8.55
N VAL A 31 -5.49 4.01 8.04
CA VAL A 31 -6.31 4.88 7.17
C VAL A 31 -6.70 6.15 7.94
N ALA A 32 -7.20 6.00 9.17
CA ALA A 32 -7.56 7.13 10.02
C ALA A 32 -6.34 7.98 10.39
N ALA A 33 -5.26 7.36 10.88
CA ALA A 33 -4.04 8.08 11.25
C ALA A 33 -3.43 8.85 10.07
N THR A 34 -3.41 8.26 8.87
CA THR A 34 -2.94 8.94 7.65
C THR A 34 -3.81 10.16 7.33
N THR A 35 -5.13 9.98 7.35
CA THR A 35 -6.08 11.07 7.06
C THR A 35 -5.89 12.23 8.05
N LEU A 36 -5.86 11.92 9.34
CA LEU A 36 -5.64 12.88 10.43
C LEU A 36 -4.30 13.61 10.30
N SER A 37 -3.24 12.91 9.90
CA SER A 37 -1.94 13.52 9.64
C SER A 37 -2.02 14.58 8.53
N ILE A 38 -2.68 14.26 7.41
CA ILE A 38 -2.80 15.16 6.27
C ILE A 38 -3.67 16.38 6.57
N ILE A 39 -4.73 16.23 7.36
CA ILE A 39 -5.54 17.37 7.80
C ILE A 39 -4.92 18.14 8.98
N ASN A 40 -3.63 17.89 9.27
CA ASN A 40 -2.86 18.55 10.32
C ASN A 40 -3.48 18.38 11.72
N ARG A 41 -3.93 17.15 12.03
CA ARG A 41 -4.47 16.74 13.34
C ARG A 41 -3.69 15.57 13.96
N PRO A 42 -2.36 15.70 14.13
CA PRO A 42 -1.54 14.65 14.74
C PRO A 42 -1.89 14.40 16.21
N ASP A 43 -2.55 15.37 16.88
CA ASP A 43 -3.04 15.27 18.25
C ASP A 43 -4.13 14.18 18.44
N GLU A 44 -4.80 13.78 17.37
CA GLU A 44 -5.82 12.73 17.36
C GLU A 44 -5.23 11.31 17.26
N ILE A 45 -4.02 11.18 16.71
CA ILE A 45 -3.37 9.88 16.45
C ILE A 45 -3.20 9.04 17.73
N PRO A 46 -2.83 9.62 18.89
CA PRO A 46 -2.80 8.88 20.14
C PRO A 46 -4.12 8.18 20.51
N HIS A 47 -5.27 8.79 20.19
CA HIS A 47 -6.58 8.20 20.48
C HIS A 47 -6.88 7.01 19.56
N ILE A 48 -6.54 7.13 18.27
CA ILE A 48 -6.62 6.02 17.30
C ILE A 48 -5.75 4.85 17.77
N TYR A 49 -4.51 5.14 18.16
CA TYR A 49 -3.54 4.12 18.54
C TYR A 49 -3.99 3.34 19.79
N LYS A 50 -4.35 4.05 20.87
CA LYS A 50 -4.86 3.41 22.09
C LYS A 50 -6.09 2.55 21.81
N HIS A 51 -7.05 3.06 21.05
CA HIS A 51 -8.24 2.29 20.69
C HIS A 51 -7.94 1.04 19.85
N ALA A 52 -6.89 1.07 19.03
CA ALA A 52 -6.43 -0.08 18.27
C ALA A 52 -5.67 -1.11 19.13
N LEU A 53 -5.05 -0.70 20.24
CA LEU A 53 -4.41 -1.62 21.18
C LEU A 53 -5.41 -2.19 22.20
N ASP A 54 -6.43 -1.42 22.57
CA ASP A 54 -7.45 -1.79 23.55
C ASP A 54 -8.59 -2.63 22.93
N GLU A 55 -8.32 -3.41 21.87
CA GLU A 55 -9.37 -4.18 21.21
C GLU A 55 -10.05 -5.15 22.21
N PRO A 56 -11.39 -5.11 22.36
CA PRO A 56 -12.10 -6.02 23.23
C PRO A 56 -12.27 -7.38 22.56
N THR A 57 -11.17 -8.13 22.47
CA THR A 57 -11.21 -9.60 22.48
C THR A 57 -11.09 -10.05 23.94
N ASP A 58 -11.50 -11.28 24.28
CA ASP A 58 -11.43 -11.81 25.66
C ASP A 58 -10.02 -11.77 26.29
N SER A 59 -8.98 -11.38 25.54
CA SER A 59 -7.58 -11.29 25.99
C SER A 59 -6.83 -10.04 25.49
N GLY A 60 -7.47 -9.15 24.72
CA GLY A 60 -6.78 -8.10 23.97
C GLY A 60 -5.86 -8.64 22.85
N PRO A 61 -5.23 -7.77 22.05
CA PRO A 61 -4.20 -8.17 21.09
C PRO A 61 -2.92 -8.59 21.83
N GLY A 62 -2.34 -9.72 21.46
CA GLY A 62 -1.04 -10.16 21.96
C GLY A 62 0.10 -9.22 21.51
N LEU A 63 1.28 -9.33 22.13
CA LEU A 63 2.42 -8.45 21.86
C LEU A 63 2.78 -8.35 20.36
N GLU A 64 2.74 -9.46 19.63
CA GLU A 64 3.01 -9.47 18.18
C GLU A 64 2.00 -8.65 17.38
N GLU A 65 0.72 -8.70 17.75
CA GLU A 65 -0.34 -7.93 17.10
C GLU A 65 -0.23 -6.44 17.43
N GLN A 66 0.07 -6.10 18.69
CA GLN A 66 0.34 -4.72 19.10
C GLN A 66 1.54 -4.13 18.33
N LEU A 67 2.60 -4.93 18.16
CA LEU A 67 3.77 -4.54 17.39
C LEU A 67 3.43 -4.38 15.90
N ALA A 68 2.61 -5.26 15.34
CA ALA A 68 2.13 -5.16 13.97
C ALA A 68 1.29 -3.88 13.74
N ILE A 69 0.33 -3.58 14.63
CA ILE A 69 -0.48 -2.35 14.58
C ILE A 69 0.42 -1.12 14.62
N THR A 70 1.37 -1.09 15.57
CA THR A 70 2.31 0.02 15.76
C THR A 70 3.14 0.27 14.49
N ARG A 71 3.74 -0.79 13.94
CA ARG A 71 4.56 -0.70 12.73
C ARG A 71 3.75 -0.32 11.50
N ARG A 72 2.51 -0.80 11.37
CA ARG A 72 1.62 -0.46 10.25
C ARG A 72 1.18 1.00 10.26
N ILE A 73 0.89 1.58 11.43
CA ILE A 73 0.62 3.03 11.55
C ILE A 73 1.87 3.83 11.19
N ARG A 74 3.03 3.47 11.75
CA ARG A 74 4.31 4.13 11.45
C ARG A 74 4.62 4.11 9.96
N GLU A 75 4.45 2.95 9.33
CA GLU A 75 4.67 2.77 7.90
C GLU A 75 3.71 3.63 7.05
N ALA A 76 2.42 3.66 7.39
CA ALA A 76 1.45 4.48 6.69
C ALA A 76 1.77 5.97 6.79
N LEU A 77 2.17 6.45 7.98
CA LEU A 77 2.58 7.83 8.19
C LEU A 77 3.83 8.17 7.38
N ILE A 78 4.85 7.32 7.36
CA ILE A 78 6.06 7.53 6.53
C ILE A 78 5.69 7.60 5.04
N LYS A 79 4.84 6.69 4.57
CA LYS A 79 4.43 6.65 3.15
C LYS A 79 3.56 7.83 2.71
N SER A 80 2.94 8.56 3.63
CA SER A 80 2.18 9.78 3.30
C SER A 80 3.04 11.03 3.16
N ALA A 81 4.36 10.92 3.35
CA ALA A 81 5.39 11.98 3.22
C ALA A 81 5.28 13.17 4.20
N ALA A 82 4.14 13.38 4.86
CA ALA A 82 3.93 14.42 5.88
C ALA A 82 3.85 13.81 7.29
N ALA A 83 4.95 13.19 7.74
CA ALA A 83 4.93 12.25 8.86
C ALA A 83 5.49 12.78 10.19
N ILE A 84 6.36 13.81 10.19
CA ILE A 84 7.22 14.10 11.36
C ILE A 84 6.39 14.37 12.62
N ASN A 85 5.48 15.34 12.58
CA ASN A 85 4.66 15.68 13.75
C ASN A 85 3.73 14.53 14.16
N ALA A 86 3.22 13.76 13.19
CA ALA A 86 2.36 12.61 13.45
C ALA A 86 3.12 11.44 14.11
N LEU A 87 4.34 11.16 13.67
CA LEU A 87 5.21 10.16 14.27
C LEU A 87 5.67 10.57 15.66
N LEU A 88 5.97 11.86 15.88
CA LEU A 88 6.29 12.38 17.20
C LEU A 88 5.09 12.27 18.14
N ALA A 89 3.87 12.60 17.67
CA ALA A 89 2.65 12.42 18.46
C ALA A 89 2.40 10.95 18.80
N LEU A 90 2.55 10.04 17.83
CA LEU A 90 2.44 8.59 18.04
C LEU A 90 3.43 8.10 19.11
N LYS A 91 4.70 8.53 19.01
CA LYS A 91 5.77 8.16 19.97
C LYS A 91 5.38 8.47 21.42
N THR A 92 4.64 9.56 21.67
CA THR A 92 4.26 9.94 23.05
C THR A 92 3.38 8.90 23.76
N VAL A 93 2.76 8.00 23.02
CA VAL A 93 1.87 6.95 23.57
C VAL A 93 2.29 5.53 23.18
N THR A 94 3.42 5.36 22.48
CA THR A 94 3.96 4.04 22.17
C THR A 94 4.73 3.49 23.37
N PRO A 95 4.35 2.33 23.94
CA PRO A 95 5.12 1.64 24.98
C PRO A 95 6.57 1.34 24.55
N PRO A 96 7.55 1.34 25.49
CA PRO A 96 8.95 1.11 25.16
C PRO A 96 9.24 -0.19 24.40
N ASP A 97 8.52 -1.26 24.74
CA ASP A 97 8.60 -2.59 24.09
C ASP A 97 8.03 -2.61 22.66
N LEU A 98 7.32 -1.56 22.24
CA LEU A 98 6.81 -1.38 20.87
C LEU A 98 7.59 -0.33 20.05
N LEU A 99 8.66 0.23 20.63
CA LEU A 99 9.60 1.11 19.92
C LEU A 99 10.66 0.28 19.19
N ASP A 100 10.94 0.65 17.93
CA ASP A 100 12.11 0.13 17.24
C ASP A 100 13.32 1.02 17.59
N GLU A 101 14.45 0.42 17.94
CA GLU A 101 15.70 1.15 18.24
C GLU A 101 16.40 1.63 16.97
N PRO A 102 17.12 2.78 17.00
CA PRO A 102 17.92 3.24 15.88
C PRO A 102 18.93 2.17 15.43
N MET A 103 18.99 1.90 14.12
CA MET A 103 19.89 0.90 13.51
C MET A 103 19.69 -0.55 13.97
N ALA A 104 18.67 -0.83 14.78
CA ALA A 104 18.22 -2.20 15.01
C ALA A 104 17.50 -2.76 13.78
N PHE A 105 17.21 -4.07 13.82
CA PHE A 105 16.41 -4.72 12.78
C PHE A 105 15.08 -4.00 12.60
N SER A 106 14.79 -3.58 11.36
CA SER A 106 13.49 -3.04 10.96
C SER A 106 12.90 -3.94 9.88
N PRO A 107 11.62 -4.35 9.99
CA PRO A 107 10.98 -5.15 8.94
C PRO A 107 10.89 -4.42 7.60
N THR A 108 10.96 -3.09 7.61
CA THR A 108 11.01 -2.29 6.38
C THR A 108 12.35 -2.38 5.67
N LEU A 109 13.43 -2.81 6.33
CA LEU A 109 14.79 -2.88 5.76
C LEU A 109 15.29 -1.56 5.14
N ARG A 110 14.67 -0.41 5.46
CA ARG A 110 15.07 0.88 4.89
C ARG A 110 16.53 1.27 5.13
N PRO A 111 17.14 1.00 6.30
CA PRO A 111 18.58 1.21 6.46
C PRO A 111 19.40 0.41 5.43
N VAL A 112 19.04 -0.85 5.20
CA VAL A 112 19.69 -1.72 4.20
C VAL A 112 19.47 -1.21 2.78
N ASP A 113 18.26 -0.74 2.45
CA ASP A 113 17.95 -0.11 1.16
C ASP A 113 18.83 1.12 0.87
N ILE A 114 19.23 1.86 1.91
CA ILE A 114 20.04 3.09 1.80
C ILE A 114 21.53 2.79 1.75
N TYR A 115 22.04 1.92 2.61
CA TYR A 115 23.48 1.75 2.80
C TYR A 115 24.07 0.54 2.04
N ASP A 116 23.29 -0.52 1.84
CA ASP A 116 23.83 -1.81 1.37
C ASP A 116 23.28 -2.23 0.01
N THR A 117 22.04 -1.84 -0.32
CA THR A 117 21.39 -2.27 -1.57
C THR A 117 21.75 -1.33 -2.72
N PRO A 118 22.22 -1.85 -3.87
CA PRO A 118 22.49 -1.01 -5.04
C PRO A 118 21.26 -0.21 -5.47
N SER A 119 21.42 1.11 -5.64
CA SER A 119 20.32 2.02 -5.97
C SER A 119 19.54 1.61 -7.22
N SER A 120 20.20 1.01 -8.21
CA SER A 120 19.56 0.47 -9.42
C SER A 120 18.50 -0.60 -9.11
N GLN A 121 18.73 -1.46 -8.11
CA GLN A 121 17.77 -2.47 -7.68
C GLN A 121 16.56 -1.82 -6.99
N ILE A 122 16.80 -0.82 -6.13
CA ILE A 122 15.74 -0.06 -5.46
C ILE A 122 14.87 0.69 -6.47
N LEU A 123 15.49 1.34 -7.45
CA LEU A 123 14.79 2.04 -8.52
C LEU A 123 14.03 1.06 -9.44
N ASN A 124 14.56 -0.13 -9.69
CA ASN A 124 13.84 -1.17 -10.44
C ASN A 124 12.61 -1.70 -9.68
N ARG A 125 12.72 -1.94 -8.37
CA ARG A 125 11.58 -2.25 -7.49
C ARG A 125 10.54 -1.13 -7.53
N GLY A 126 10.99 0.12 -7.46
CA GLY A 126 10.16 1.31 -7.59
C GLY A 126 9.40 1.36 -8.92
N GLN A 127 10.09 1.16 -10.03
CA GLN A 127 9.51 1.14 -11.36
C GLN A 127 8.48 0.02 -11.51
N THR A 128 8.80 -1.19 -11.04
CA THR A 128 7.89 -2.33 -11.04
C THR A 128 6.61 -2.04 -10.24
N PHE A 129 6.74 -1.42 -9.07
CA PHE A 129 5.60 -1.00 -8.27
C PHE A 129 4.76 0.10 -8.95
N PHE A 130 5.42 1.08 -9.57
CA PHE A 130 4.75 2.14 -10.33
C PHE A 130 3.95 1.56 -11.50
N ASP A 131 4.53 0.62 -12.24
CA ASP A 131 3.88 -0.09 -13.33
C ASP A 131 2.69 -0.93 -12.84
N LYS A 132 2.79 -1.53 -11.65
CA LYS A 132 1.66 -2.21 -11.01
C LYS A 132 0.53 -1.24 -10.67
N VAL A 133 0.83 -0.08 -10.08
CA VAL A 133 -0.17 0.93 -9.70
C VAL A 133 -0.90 1.47 -10.92
N TYR A 134 -0.17 1.92 -11.94
CA TYR A 134 -0.75 2.61 -13.10
C TYR A 134 -1.10 1.68 -14.28
N GLY A 135 -0.62 0.44 -14.27
CA GLY A 135 -0.88 -0.54 -15.32
C GLY A 135 -0.54 0.00 -16.71
N LYS A 136 -1.48 -0.17 -17.65
CA LYS A 136 -1.29 0.20 -19.07
C LYS A 136 -0.94 1.67 -19.29
N VAL A 137 -1.26 2.58 -18.36
CA VAL A 137 -0.97 4.02 -18.52
C VAL A 137 0.33 4.45 -17.86
N SER A 138 1.08 3.56 -17.21
CA SER A 138 2.28 3.91 -16.44
C SER A 138 3.30 4.71 -17.25
N LYS A 139 3.70 4.22 -18.43
CA LYS A 139 4.65 4.90 -19.33
C LYS A 139 4.18 6.30 -19.71
N ARG A 140 2.87 6.47 -19.94
CA ARG A 140 2.28 7.77 -20.28
C ARG A 140 2.36 8.72 -19.08
N VAL A 141 1.98 8.26 -17.89
CA VAL A 141 1.99 9.09 -16.66
C VAL A 141 3.41 9.51 -16.31
N MET A 142 4.37 8.57 -16.30
CA MET A 142 5.78 8.89 -16.03
C MET A 142 6.34 9.83 -17.10
N GLY A 143 6.07 9.55 -18.39
CA GLY A 143 6.52 10.41 -19.48
C GLY A 143 5.93 11.84 -19.42
N GLN A 144 4.70 12.01 -18.92
CA GLN A 144 4.13 13.34 -18.67
C GLN A 144 4.88 14.08 -17.56
N MET A 145 5.26 13.39 -16.49
CA MET A 145 6.08 13.97 -15.42
C MET A 145 7.48 14.34 -15.92
N ASP A 146 8.12 13.46 -16.70
CA ASP A 146 9.44 13.72 -17.31
C ASP A 146 9.43 14.91 -18.28
N ARG A 147 8.30 15.20 -18.92
CA ARG A 147 8.12 16.31 -19.87
C ARG A 147 7.31 17.48 -19.30
N SER A 148 7.23 17.58 -17.97
CA SER A 148 6.40 18.59 -17.31
C SER A 148 6.97 20.02 -17.37
N GLY A 149 8.15 20.20 -17.97
CA GLY A 149 8.86 21.48 -18.00
C GLY A 149 9.79 21.69 -16.79
N THR A 150 9.87 20.71 -15.90
CA THR A 150 10.91 20.60 -14.87
C THR A 150 11.58 19.23 -14.95
N GLU A 151 12.89 19.19 -14.71
CA GLU A 151 13.68 17.96 -14.65
C GLU A 151 13.30 17.09 -13.43
N ASP A 152 12.77 17.72 -12.38
CA ASP A 152 12.68 17.09 -11.06
C ASP A 152 11.43 16.24 -10.85
N LEU A 153 10.33 16.49 -11.57
CA LEU A 153 9.05 15.86 -11.23
C LEU A 153 9.08 14.34 -11.45
N GLY A 154 9.60 13.91 -12.60
CA GLY A 154 9.79 12.49 -12.90
C GLY A 154 10.85 11.83 -12.00
N LEU A 155 11.91 12.56 -11.64
CA LEU A 155 12.94 12.07 -10.73
C LEU A 155 12.38 11.89 -9.31
N THR A 156 11.63 12.86 -8.82
CA THR A 156 10.96 12.81 -7.51
C THR A 156 10.00 11.62 -7.45
N ALA A 157 9.24 11.36 -8.51
CA ALA A 157 8.39 10.17 -8.58
C ALA A 157 9.21 8.87 -8.47
N ARG A 158 10.34 8.76 -9.18
CA ARG A 158 11.22 7.57 -9.10
C ARG A 158 11.83 7.39 -7.71
N LEU A 159 12.26 8.47 -7.05
CA LEU A 159 12.78 8.43 -5.68
C LEU A 159 11.70 7.96 -4.69
N MET A 160 10.50 8.55 -4.76
CA MET A 160 9.38 8.19 -3.88
C MET A 160 8.94 6.74 -4.09
N TYR A 161 8.79 6.30 -5.34
CA TYR A 161 8.40 4.93 -5.64
C TYR A 161 9.51 3.93 -5.28
N GLY A 162 10.78 4.27 -5.52
CA GLY A 162 11.93 3.43 -5.17
C GLY A 162 12.06 3.22 -3.66
N TYR A 163 12.26 4.29 -2.90
CA TYR A 163 12.69 4.20 -1.50
C TYR A 163 11.53 4.19 -0.49
N VAL A 164 10.34 4.67 -0.87
CA VAL A 164 9.23 4.83 0.08
C VAL A 164 8.07 3.90 -0.23
N LEU A 165 7.51 3.97 -1.43
CA LEU A 165 6.22 3.33 -1.73
C LEU A 165 6.35 1.85 -2.10
N SER A 166 7.37 1.46 -2.86
CA SER A 166 7.52 0.08 -3.33
C SER A 166 7.92 -0.94 -2.27
N ASN A 167 8.36 -0.48 -1.10
CA ASN A 167 8.64 -1.35 0.02
C ASN A 167 7.33 -1.89 0.60
N THR A 168 7.02 -3.16 0.39
CA THR A 168 5.76 -3.76 0.84
C THR A 168 5.91 -4.76 1.98
N ASN A 169 6.97 -4.65 2.77
CA ASN A 169 7.26 -5.61 3.84
C ASN A 169 6.28 -5.50 5.02
N VAL A 170 5.73 -4.30 5.27
CA VAL A 170 4.78 -4.04 6.38
C VAL A 170 3.36 -3.78 5.87
N LEU A 171 3.22 -3.01 4.79
CA LEU A 171 1.96 -2.77 4.10
C LEU A 171 2.04 -3.34 2.69
N SER A 172 1.06 -4.15 2.30
CA SER A 172 0.92 -4.72 0.96
C SER A 172 0.79 -3.64 -0.13
N SER A 173 0.81 -4.04 -1.40
CA SER A 173 0.59 -3.10 -2.52
C SER A 173 -0.78 -2.42 -2.46
N ALA A 174 -1.84 -3.16 -2.09
CA ALA A 174 -3.18 -2.61 -1.92
C ALA A 174 -3.24 -1.63 -0.74
N GLU A 175 -2.69 -2.01 0.42
CA GLU A 175 -2.68 -1.16 1.61
C GLU A 175 -1.84 0.11 1.43
N THR A 176 -0.72 0.00 0.72
CA THR A 176 0.04 1.18 0.30
C THR A 176 -0.84 2.12 -0.52
N SER A 177 -1.63 1.60 -1.47
CA SER A 177 -2.59 2.43 -2.21
C SER A 177 -3.70 3.01 -1.31
N PHE A 178 -4.15 2.29 -0.28
CA PHE A 178 -5.08 2.84 0.72
C PHE A 178 -4.49 4.03 1.49
N VAL A 179 -3.20 4.00 1.82
CA VAL A 179 -2.49 5.14 2.42
C VAL A 179 -2.52 6.34 1.47
N LEU A 180 -2.22 6.15 0.18
CA LEU A 180 -2.25 7.24 -0.79
C LEU A 180 -3.68 7.75 -1.01
N ILE A 181 -4.70 6.89 -1.05
CA ILE A 181 -6.11 7.32 -1.10
C ILE A 181 -6.44 8.19 0.12
N SER A 182 -6.04 7.74 1.32
CA SER A 182 -6.23 8.47 2.58
C SER A 182 -5.54 9.82 2.61
N ALA A 183 -4.40 9.94 1.92
CA ALA A 183 -3.65 11.18 1.84
C ALA A 183 -4.14 12.14 0.74
N LEU A 184 -4.60 11.62 -0.39
CA LEU A 184 -4.97 12.41 -1.57
C LEU A 184 -6.38 12.99 -1.49
N ILE A 185 -7.32 12.30 -0.82
CA ILE A 185 -8.69 12.80 -0.65
C ILE A 185 -8.72 14.14 0.10
N PRO A 186 -8.10 14.32 1.28
CA PRO A 186 -8.17 15.59 1.99
C PRO A 186 -7.49 16.75 1.26
N GLN A 187 -6.60 16.46 0.32
CA GLN A 187 -5.87 17.45 -0.49
C GLN A 187 -6.60 17.84 -1.78
N ASP A 188 -7.76 17.24 -2.09
CA ASP A 188 -8.53 17.48 -3.32
C ASP A 188 -7.75 17.28 -4.63
N VAL A 189 -6.83 16.30 -4.65
CA VAL A 189 -5.96 16.00 -5.80
C VAL A 189 -6.47 14.78 -6.59
N ASN A 190 -7.63 14.98 -7.20
CA ASN A 190 -8.35 13.96 -7.96
C ASN A 190 -7.58 13.29 -9.11
N PRO A 191 -6.72 13.97 -9.90
CA PRO A 191 -5.94 13.33 -10.96
C PRO A 191 -5.03 12.21 -10.43
N GLN A 192 -4.37 12.44 -9.30
CA GLN A 192 -3.51 11.47 -8.61
C GLN A 192 -4.35 10.39 -7.92
N LEU A 193 -5.46 10.79 -7.27
CA LEU A 193 -6.36 9.86 -6.58
C LEU A 193 -6.87 8.74 -7.51
N LYS A 194 -7.25 9.06 -8.75
CA LYS A 194 -7.71 8.06 -9.73
C LYS A 194 -6.69 6.96 -9.98
N GLY A 195 -5.41 7.31 -10.05
CA GLY A 195 -4.31 6.36 -10.20
C GLY A 195 -4.27 5.38 -9.03
N HIS A 196 -4.38 5.88 -7.80
CA HIS A 196 -4.30 5.05 -6.59
C HIS A 196 -5.58 4.26 -6.29
N LEU A 197 -6.77 4.74 -6.67
CA LEU A 197 -8.00 3.94 -6.66
C LEU A 197 -7.85 2.70 -7.53
N LYS A 198 -7.35 2.87 -8.76
CA LYS A 198 -7.09 1.73 -9.66
C LYS A 198 -5.90 0.90 -9.19
N GLY A 199 -4.87 1.56 -8.65
CA GLY A 199 -3.68 0.92 -8.09
C GLY A 199 -3.99 -0.02 -6.94
N ALA A 200 -4.96 0.34 -6.08
CA ALA A 200 -5.43 -0.56 -5.03
C ALA A 200 -6.03 -1.85 -5.61
N LEU A 201 -6.82 -1.76 -6.68
CA LEU A 201 -7.36 -2.94 -7.39
C LEU A 201 -6.25 -3.78 -8.01
N ASN A 202 -5.29 -3.15 -8.69
CA ASN A 202 -4.13 -3.84 -9.25
C ASN A 202 -3.23 -4.43 -8.14
N GLY A 203 -3.31 -3.88 -6.92
CA GLY A 203 -2.69 -4.36 -5.70
C GLY A 203 -3.38 -5.57 -5.07
N GLY A 204 -4.56 -5.96 -5.55
CA GLY A 204 -5.32 -7.11 -5.08
C GLY A 204 -6.59 -6.77 -4.28
N ALA A 205 -6.91 -5.49 -4.07
CA ALA A 205 -8.15 -5.10 -3.41
C ALA A 205 -9.38 -5.30 -4.31
N SER A 206 -10.51 -5.58 -3.70
CA SER A 206 -11.82 -5.54 -4.35
C SER A 206 -12.35 -4.10 -4.48
N VAL A 207 -13.32 -3.90 -5.38
CA VAL A 207 -14.02 -2.61 -5.53
C VAL A 207 -14.70 -2.20 -4.23
N ALA A 208 -15.30 -3.15 -3.50
CA ALA A 208 -15.98 -2.90 -2.25
C ALA A 208 -15.01 -2.38 -1.18
N GLU A 209 -13.81 -2.96 -1.07
CA GLU A 209 -12.78 -2.52 -0.12
C GLU A 209 -12.24 -1.13 -0.47
N VAL A 210 -11.95 -0.85 -1.74
CA VAL A 210 -11.48 0.48 -2.18
C VAL A 210 -12.54 1.55 -1.90
N THR A 211 -13.81 1.21 -2.13
CA THR A 211 -14.94 2.11 -1.84
C THR A 211 -15.07 2.35 -0.35
N ALA A 212 -14.97 1.31 0.48
CA ALA A 212 -15.02 1.42 1.92
C ALA A 212 -13.91 2.32 2.49
N VAL A 213 -12.67 2.16 2.00
CA VAL A 213 -11.55 3.04 2.38
C VAL A 213 -11.85 4.49 2.00
N ARG A 214 -12.28 4.75 0.76
CA ARG A 214 -12.63 6.11 0.29
C ARG A 214 -13.69 6.74 1.19
N ASP A 215 -14.75 6.02 1.50
CA ASP A 215 -15.86 6.54 2.29
C ASP A 215 -15.47 6.82 3.74
N VAL A 216 -14.64 5.96 4.35
CA VAL A 216 -14.08 6.19 5.70
C VAL A 216 -13.24 7.47 5.72
N VAL A 217 -12.40 7.69 4.72
CA VAL A 217 -11.58 8.91 4.62
C VAL A 217 -12.46 10.15 4.50
N ILE A 218 -13.51 10.10 3.65
CA ILE A 218 -14.48 11.20 3.52
C ILE A 218 -15.18 11.48 4.85
N LYS A 219 -15.63 10.45 5.58
CA LYS A 219 -16.27 10.63 6.90
C LYS A 219 -15.37 11.32 7.92
N ILE A 220 -14.08 10.99 7.95
CA ILE A 220 -13.12 11.66 8.83
C ILE A 220 -12.93 13.12 8.42
N CYS A 221 -12.83 13.38 7.10
CA CYS A 221 -12.73 14.74 6.58
C CYS A 221 -13.98 15.58 6.93
N GLU A 222 -15.18 15.04 6.73
CA GLU A 222 -16.44 15.69 7.09
C GLU A 222 -16.54 15.95 8.60
N ALA A 223 -16.12 14.99 9.43
CA ALA A 223 -16.04 15.17 10.88
C ALA A 223 -15.05 16.27 11.31
N SER A 224 -14.04 16.56 10.48
CA SER A 224 -13.14 17.70 10.66
C SER A 224 -13.71 19.03 10.15
N GLY A 225 -14.93 19.02 9.60
CA GLY A 225 -15.60 20.18 9.04
C GLY A 225 -15.32 20.42 7.54
N MET A 226 -14.65 19.50 6.85
CA MET A 226 -14.49 19.61 5.39
C MET A 226 -15.85 19.46 4.70
N LYS A 227 -16.08 20.26 3.67
CA LYS A 227 -17.33 20.23 2.89
C LYS A 227 -17.08 20.46 1.40
N ARG A 228 -18.08 20.20 0.57
CA ARG A 228 -18.06 20.67 -0.83
C ARG A 228 -18.05 22.21 -0.82
N LEU A 229 -17.08 22.81 -1.48
CA LEU A 229 -17.02 24.25 -1.69
C LEU A 229 -17.85 24.64 -2.92
N SER A 230 -18.43 25.85 -2.92
CA SER A 230 -19.05 26.40 -4.12
C SER A 230 -17.99 26.71 -5.18
N ASP A 231 -18.37 26.68 -6.44
CA ASP A 231 -17.43 26.89 -7.56
C ASP A 231 -16.79 28.29 -7.53
N ASP A 232 -17.51 29.26 -6.96
CA ASP A 232 -17.09 30.65 -6.77
C ASP A 232 -16.42 30.93 -5.41
N ALA A 233 -16.28 29.92 -4.53
CA ALA A 233 -15.67 30.12 -3.23
C ALA A 233 -14.20 30.55 -3.35
N PRO A 234 -13.80 31.73 -2.82
CA PRO A 234 -12.41 32.19 -2.90
C PRO A 234 -11.47 31.30 -2.08
N GLY A 235 -11.98 30.64 -1.04
CA GLY A 235 -11.27 29.66 -0.22
C GLY A 235 -12.23 28.88 0.67
N GLY A 236 -11.69 27.94 1.44
CA GLY A 236 -12.48 27.16 2.38
C GLY A 236 -11.78 25.87 2.78
N TRP A 237 -12.34 25.21 3.80
CA TRP A 237 -11.91 23.89 4.24
C TRP A 237 -12.78 22.84 3.57
N GLY A 238 -12.28 22.18 2.52
CA GLY A 238 -13.13 21.35 1.69
C GLY A 238 -12.62 21.02 0.30
N TRP A 239 -13.49 20.41 -0.50
CA TRP A 239 -13.22 19.98 -1.87
C TRP A 239 -13.84 20.91 -2.91
N ARG A 240 -13.08 21.27 -3.94
CA ARG A 240 -13.49 22.02 -5.14
C ARG A 240 -14.00 21.14 -6.26
N SER A 241 -13.74 19.84 -6.23
CA SER A 241 -14.42 18.88 -7.09
C SER A 241 -15.06 17.73 -6.30
N GLU A 242 -15.96 16.98 -6.93
CA GLU A 242 -16.45 15.71 -6.36
C GLU A 242 -15.27 14.75 -6.19
N VAL A 243 -15.12 14.16 -5.00
CA VAL A 243 -14.04 13.21 -4.72
C VAL A 243 -14.12 12.04 -5.70
N ALA A 244 -13.05 11.77 -6.44
CA ALA A 244 -13.05 10.75 -7.49
C ALA A 244 -13.46 9.37 -6.95
N SER A 245 -14.16 8.61 -7.77
CA SER A 245 -14.63 7.25 -7.50
C SER A 245 -14.22 6.30 -8.63
N LEU A 246 -14.28 4.99 -8.38
CA LEU A 246 -14.03 3.97 -9.40
C LEU A 246 -15.12 4.03 -10.49
N PRO A 247 -14.82 3.76 -11.78
CA PRO A 247 -15.79 3.90 -12.88
C PRO A 247 -17.09 3.10 -12.70
N LEU A 248 -17.02 1.91 -12.08
CA LEU A 248 -18.20 1.08 -11.78
C LEU A 248 -19.21 1.79 -10.86
N LEU A 249 -18.73 2.71 -10.00
CA LEU A 249 -19.59 3.53 -9.16
C LEU A 249 -20.31 4.62 -9.96
N ARG A 250 -19.69 5.22 -10.98
CA ARG A 250 -20.37 6.23 -11.81
C ARG A 250 -21.58 5.67 -12.53
N GLU A 251 -21.50 4.45 -13.04
CA GLU A 251 -22.64 3.78 -13.67
C GLU A 251 -23.73 3.43 -12.65
N GLN A 252 -23.36 2.97 -11.45
CA GLN A 252 -24.30 2.68 -10.37
C GLN A 252 -24.93 3.96 -9.77
N GLU A 253 -24.18 5.04 -9.59
CA GLU A 253 -24.66 6.35 -9.12
C GLU A 253 -25.52 7.05 -10.17
N SER A 254 -25.13 7.00 -11.45
CA SER A 254 -25.95 7.50 -12.56
C SER A 254 -27.28 6.72 -12.63
N SER A 255 -27.22 5.40 -12.44
CA SER A 255 -28.42 4.55 -12.37
C SER A 255 -29.29 4.88 -11.15
N ARG A 256 -28.69 5.08 -9.96
CA ARG A 256 -29.40 5.48 -8.73
C ARG A 256 -30.02 6.87 -8.84
N GLN A 257 -29.32 7.85 -9.40
CA GLN A 257 -29.87 9.19 -9.64
C GLN A 257 -31.00 9.16 -10.67
N SER A 258 -30.88 8.33 -11.71
CA SER A 258 -31.95 8.12 -12.69
C SER A 258 -33.18 7.47 -12.07
N LEU A 259 -33.00 6.45 -11.22
CA LEU A 259 -34.07 5.80 -10.47
C LEU A 259 -34.74 6.75 -9.46
N ALA A 260 -33.97 7.56 -8.73
CA ALA A 260 -34.49 8.55 -7.80
C ALA A 260 -35.34 9.62 -8.51
N ARG A 261 -34.92 10.08 -9.68
CA ARG A 261 -35.68 11.01 -10.53
C ARG A 261 -36.93 10.36 -11.13
N LEU A 262 -36.90 9.07 -11.44
CA LEU A 262 -38.07 8.33 -11.90
C LEU A 262 -39.08 8.14 -10.77
N SER A 263 -38.62 7.71 -9.58
CA SER A 263 -39.45 7.56 -8.39
C SER A 263 -40.15 8.88 -8.05
N SER A 264 -39.40 9.98 -7.97
CA SER A 264 -39.98 11.30 -7.66
C SER A 264 -41.00 11.77 -8.71
N ARG A 265 -40.85 11.37 -9.98
CA ARG A 265 -41.81 11.69 -11.04
C ARG A 265 -43.05 10.80 -10.99
N ILE A 266 -42.90 9.54 -10.63
CA ILE A 266 -44.01 8.59 -10.44
C ILE A 266 -44.85 9.02 -9.23
N ASP A 267 -44.20 9.36 -8.12
CA ASP A 267 -44.84 9.85 -6.89
C ASP A 267 -45.59 11.17 -7.12
N ALA A 268 -45.11 12.01 -8.04
CA ALA A 268 -45.74 13.28 -8.41
C ALA A 268 -46.91 13.13 -9.40
N LEU A 269 -46.95 12.04 -10.20
CA LEU A 269 -47.92 11.89 -11.28
C LEU A 269 -49.15 11.07 -10.88
N CYS A 270 -49.05 10.15 -9.91
CA CYS A 270 -50.20 9.36 -9.45
C CYS A 270 -49.99 8.76 -8.06
N PRO A 271 -50.65 9.27 -7.01
CA PRO A 271 -50.63 8.66 -5.68
C PRO A 271 -51.23 7.23 -5.61
N ASP A 272 -52.09 6.85 -6.57
CA ASP A 272 -52.90 5.62 -6.49
C ASP A 272 -52.51 4.49 -7.48
N VAL A 273 -51.40 4.62 -8.23
CA VAL A 273 -51.04 3.66 -9.31
C VAL A 273 -50.30 2.40 -8.82
N ALA A 274 -50.24 2.17 -7.50
CA ALA A 274 -49.62 0.98 -6.94
C ALA A 274 -50.34 -0.36 -7.26
N ARG A 275 -51.47 -0.36 -8.00
CA ARG A 275 -52.31 -1.56 -8.18
C ARG A 275 -52.59 -2.06 -9.60
N ILE A 276 -52.18 -1.39 -10.69
CA ILE A 276 -52.69 -1.74 -12.04
C ILE A 276 -51.60 -2.22 -13.04
N ALA A 277 -50.30 -2.08 -12.76
CA ALA A 277 -49.26 -2.22 -13.79
C ALA A 277 -48.47 -3.56 -13.84
N TYR A 278 -49.12 -4.72 -13.62
CA TYR A 278 -48.46 -6.03 -13.78
C TYR A 278 -49.20 -6.91 -14.78
N GLY A 279 -48.74 -6.92 -16.04
CA GLY A 279 -49.27 -7.83 -17.06
C GLY A 279 -48.33 -7.97 -18.26
N PRO A 280 -47.92 -6.87 -18.93
CA PRO A 280 -47.03 -6.96 -20.10
C PRO A 280 -45.52 -6.96 -19.73
N THR A 281 -45.17 -6.61 -18.50
CA THR A 281 -43.79 -6.43 -18.01
C THR A 281 -43.09 -7.74 -17.66
N ASN A 282 -43.84 -8.78 -17.27
CA ASN A 282 -43.26 -10.04 -16.78
C ASN A 282 -42.56 -10.85 -17.89
N ALA A 283 -43.11 -10.92 -19.10
CA ALA A 283 -42.48 -11.67 -20.20
C ALA A 283 -41.15 -11.06 -20.68
N SER A 284 -40.97 -9.74 -20.50
CA SER A 284 -39.71 -9.06 -20.80
C SER A 284 -38.71 -9.22 -19.65
N LEU A 285 -39.19 -9.19 -18.40
CA LEU A 285 -38.39 -9.48 -17.21
C LEU A 285 -37.89 -10.93 -17.21
N ASP A 286 -38.73 -11.91 -17.52
CA ASP A 286 -38.34 -13.33 -17.62
C ASP A 286 -37.25 -13.57 -18.68
N ARG A 287 -37.30 -12.84 -19.81
CA ARG A 287 -36.23 -12.90 -20.82
C ARG A 287 -34.94 -12.24 -20.36
N ILE A 288 -35.03 -11.17 -19.58
CA ILE A 288 -33.87 -10.50 -18.99
C ILE A 288 -33.25 -11.41 -17.91
N ASP A 289 -34.05 -12.01 -17.05
CA ASP A 289 -33.62 -12.96 -16.02
C ASP A 289 -32.97 -14.21 -16.62
N GLY A 290 -33.51 -14.74 -17.73
CA GLY A 290 -32.88 -15.83 -18.47
C GLY A 290 -31.50 -15.47 -19.05
N LYS A 291 -31.35 -14.25 -19.60
CA LYS A 291 -30.05 -13.74 -20.07
C LYS A 291 -29.08 -13.46 -18.93
N LEU A 292 -29.60 -12.97 -17.80
CA LEU A 292 -28.81 -12.70 -16.59
C LEU A 292 -28.30 -14.01 -15.98
N SER A 293 -29.15 -15.03 -15.88
CA SER A 293 -28.79 -16.38 -15.42
C SER A 293 -27.71 -16.99 -16.33
N THR A 294 -27.87 -16.88 -17.64
CA THR A 294 -26.86 -17.35 -18.61
C THR A 294 -25.52 -16.64 -18.42
N SER A 295 -25.55 -15.31 -18.26
CA SER A 295 -24.34 -14.51 -18.02
C SER A 295 -23.67 -14.85 -16.69
N GLN A 296 -24.45 -15.13 -15.63
CA GLN A 296 -23.93 -15.57 -14.33
C GLN A 296 -23.24 -16.94 -14.42
N THR A 297 -23.80 -17.88 -15.19
CA THR A 297 -23.16 -19.18 -15.43
C THR A 297 -21.86 -19.03 -16.21
N SER A 298 -21.82 -18.19 -17.24
CA SER A 298 -20.56 -17.89 -17.96
C SER A 298 -19.52 -17.23 -17.07
N LEU A 299 -19.92 -16.29 -16.21
CA LEU A 299 -19.02 -15.66 -15.24
C LEU A 299 -18.46 -16.66 -14.22
N ARG A 300 -19.28 -17.63 -13.78
CA ARG A 300 -18.81 -18.72 -12.90
C ARG A 300 -17.74 -19.56 -13.59
N GLY A 301 -17.97 -19.96 -14.86
CA GLY A 301 -16.97 -20.70 -15.64
C GLY A 301 -15.65 -19.95 -15.80
N ILE A 302 -15.70 -18.65 -16.11
CA ILE A 302 -14.50 -17.79 -16.19
C ILE A 302 -13.78 -17.72 -14.84
N ASN A 303 -14.53 -17.69 -13.73
CA ASN A 303 -13.94 -17.63 -12.40
C ASN A 303 -13.25 -18.96 -12.01
N ASP A 304 -13.78 -20.09 -12.45
CA ASP A 304 -13.18 -21.41 -12.25
C ASP A 304 -11.90 -21.57 -13.09
N GLU A 305 -11.89 -21.07 -14.33
CA GLU A 305 -10.68 -20.99 -15.17
C GLU A 305 -9.62 -20.09 -14.53
N LEU A 306 -10.00 -18.92 -14.03
CA LEU A 306 -9.09 -18.02 -13.32
C LEU A 306 -8.51 -18.66 -12.05
N SER A 307 -9.30 -19.42 -11.31
CA SER A 307 -8.85 -20.19 -10.15
C SER A 307 -7.80 -21.23 -10.54
N THR A 308 -8.05 -21.94 -11.64
CA THR A 308 -7.10 -22.92 -12.19
C THR A 308 -5.79 -22.28 -12.59
N ILE A 309 -5.84 -21.17 -13.34
CA ILE A 309 -4.65 -20.39 -13.74
C ILE A 309 -3.88 -19.90 -12.51
N LYS A 310 -4.57 -19.41 -11.48
CA LYS A 310 -3.93 -18.94 -10.24
C LYS A 310 -3.19 -20.06 -9.51
N ASN A 311 -3.74 -21.27 -9.49
CA ASN A 311 -3.08 -22.43 -8.90
C ASN A 311 -1.84 -22.84 -9.70
N SER A 312 -1.92 -22.86 -11.04
CA SER A 312 -0.75 -23.12 -11.90
C SER A 312 0.34 -22.06 -11.73
N LEU A 313 -0.02 -20.78 -11.59
CA LEU A 313 0.95 -19.72 -11.32
C LEU A 313 1.64 -19.88 -9.95
N ARG A 314 0.91 -20.35 -8.93
CA ARG A 314 1.50 -20.65 -7.62
C ARG A 314 2.53 -21.78 -7.75
N GLU A 315 2.18 -22.87 -8.44
CA GLU A 315 3.06 -24.02 -8.63
C GLU A 315 4.33 -23.64 -9.41
N ILE A 316 4.21 -22.82 -10.46
CA ILE A 316 5.37 -22.28 -11.19
C ILE A 316 6.25 -21.42 -10.26
N ASN A 317 5.64 -20.59 -9.41
CA ASN A 317 6.39 -19.75 -8.48
C ASN A 317 7.16 -20.58 -7.45
N ASP A 318 6.55 -21.65 -6.93
CA ASP A 318 7.20 -22.58 -6.00
C ASP A 318 8.37 -23.31 -6.67
N GLN A 319 8.22 -23.74 -7.93
CA GLN A 319 9.30 -24.33 -8.72
C GLN A 319 10.46 -23.35 -8.96
N LEU A 320 10.15 -22.08 -9.25
CA LEU A 320 11.15 -21.04 -9.44
C LEU A 320 11.93 -20.77 -8.15
N SER A 321 11.22 -20.68 -7.01
CA SER A 321 11.84 -20.49 -5.69
C SER A 321 12.78 -21.65 -5.33
N ASN A 322 12.36 -22.89 -5.58
CA ASN A 322 13.21 -24.07 -5.36
C ASN A 322 14.45 -24.05 -6.25
N SER A 323 14.29 -23.69 -7.53
CA SER A 323 15.41 -23.58 -8.46
C SER A 323 16.41 -22.50 -8.03
N GLN A 324 15.92 -21.36 -7.54
CA GLN A 324 16.77 -20.29 -6.99
C GLN A 324 17.56 -20.76 -5.76
N ALA A 325 16.92 -21.49 -4.84
CA ALA A 325 17.58 -22.04 -3.67
C ALA A 325 18.70 -23.03 -4.06
N SER A 326 18.45 -23.94 -5.00
CA SER A 326 19.47 -24.88 -5.50
C SER A 326 20.64 -24.17 -6.19
N LEU A 327 20.38 -23.13 -6.97
CA LEU A 327 21.42 -22.30 -7.60
C LEU A 327 22.27 -21.57 -6.56
N GLN A 328 21.65 -21.01 -5.51
CA GLN A 328 22.37 -20.35 -4.43
C GLN A 328 23.26 -21.32 -3.67
N GLU A 329 22.78 -22.54 -3.40
CA GLU A 329 23.56 -23.57 -2.73
C GLU A 329 24.76 -24.02 -3.57
N ALA A 330 24.57 -24.18 -4.89
CA ALA A 330 25.65 -24.48 -5.81
C ALA A 330 26.70 -23.36 -5.87
N LEU A 331 26.26 -22.09 -5.86
CA LEU A 331 27.17 -20.94 -5.83
C LEU A 331 28.01 -20.92 -4.54
N ASN A 332 27.38 -21.18 -3.39
CA ASN A 332 28.08 -21.24 -2.11
C ASN A 332 29.14 -22.35 -2.08
N ARG A 333 28.81 -23.55 -2.58
CA ARG A 333 29.80 -24.66 -2.69
C ARG A 333 30.99 -24.29 -3.58
N ASN A 334 30.75 -23.58 -4.68
CA ASN A 334 31.83 -23.12 -5.56
C ASN A 334 32.72 -22.07 -4.85
N LEU A 335 32.13 -21.14 -4.11
CA LEU A 335 32.88 -20.14 -3.34
C LEU A 335 33.77 -20.79 -2.27
N GLU A 336 33.27 -21.79 -1.56
CA GLU A 336 34.05 -22.57 -0.60
C GLU A 336 35.22 -23.31 -1.27
N ALA A 337 34.98 -23.93 -2.42
CA ALA A 337 36.03 -24.58 -3.20
C ALA A 337 37.11 -23.59 -3.66
N PHE A 338 36.73 -22.41 -4.13
CA PHE A 338 37.67 -21.34 -4.50
C PHE A 338 38.48 -20.85 -3.30
N ALA A 339 37.86 -20.70 -2.13
CA ALA A 339 38.56 -20.33 -0.90
C ALA A 339 39.61 -21.39 -0.51
N GLY A 340 39.27 -22.68 -0.64
CA GLY A 340 40.22 -23.78 -0.42
C GLY A 340 41.42 -23.76 -1.37
N VAL A 341 41.18 -23.49 -2.67
CA VAL A 341 42.26 -23.33 -3.66
C VAL A 341 43.14 -22.12 -3.33
N ALA A 342 42.54 -20.99 -2.92
CA ALA A 342 43.29 -19.80 -2.54
C ALA A 342 44.18 -20.05 -1.32
N ALA A 343 43.70 -20.80 -0.31
CA ALA A 343 44.49 -21.19 0.85
C ALA A 343 45.69 -22.08 0.45
N LEU A 344 45.48 -23.08 -0.40
CA LEU A 344 46.55 -23.94 -0.89
C LEU A 344 47.63 -23.15 -1.64
N LEU A 345 47.23 -22.17 -2.47
CA LEU A 345 48.16 -21.30 -3.18
C LEU A 345 48.98 -20.42 -2.23
N ALA A 346 48.39 -19.98 -1.12
CA ALA A 346 49.10 -19.24 -0.07
C ALA A 346 50.15 -20.12 0.61
N ASP A 347 49.80 -21.36 1.00
CA ASP A 347 50.73 -22.31 1.61
C ASP A 347 51.92 -22.65 0.68
N ILE A 348 51.66 -22.82 -0.61
CA ILE A 348 52.71 -23.05 -1.62
C ILE A 348 53.63 -21.83 -1.72
N ARG A 349 53.06 -20.62 -1.75
CA ARG A 349 53.85 -19.37 -1.80
C ARG A 349 54.77 -19.24 -0.59
N ASP A 350 54.23 -19.48 0.60
CA ASP A 350 54.98 -19.33 1.85
C ASP A 350 56.08 -20.41 1.97
N SER A 351 55.79 -21.64 1.54
CA SER A 351 56.80 -22.72 1.43
C SER A 351 57.92 -22.36 0.45
N ASN A 352 57.59 -21.80 -0.72
CA ASN A 352 58.59 -21.36 -1.68
C ASN A 352 59.45 -20.21 -1.13
N GLN A 353 58.88 -19.26 -0.39
CA GLN A 353 59.64 -18.21 0.29
C GLN A 353 60.62 -18.77 1.33
N ALA A 354 60.21 -19.79 2.09
CA ALA A 354 61.09 -20.45 3.05
C ALA A 354 62.28 -21.15 2.35
N ILE A 355 62.04 -21.85 1.24
CA ILE A 355 63.10 -22.49 0.44
C ILE A 355 64.08 -21.44 -0.09
N VAL A 356 63.58 -20.35 -0.67
CA VAL A 356 64.43 -19.25 -1.18
C VAL A 356 65.28 -18.63 -0.06
N SER A 357 64.69 -18.43 1.12
CA SER A 357 65.40 -17.90 2.29
C SER A 357 66.51 -18.84 2.77
N HIS A 358 66.28 -20.16 2.72
CA HIS A 358 67.29 -21.16 3.11
C HIS A 358 68.43 -21.29 2.08
N LEU A 359 68.12 -21.16 0.79
CA LEU A 359 69.14 -21.20 -0.27
C LEU A 359 70.01 -19.94 -0.27
N THR A 360 69.45 -18.78 0.10
CA THR A 360 70.20 -17.53 0.21
C THR A 360 71.09 -17.50 1.45
N SER A 361 70.67 -18.05 2.58
CA SER A 361 71.51 -18.12 3.80
C SER A 361 72.68 -19.11 3.70
N ASN A 362 72.58 -20.15 2.87
CA ASN A 362 73.65 -21.14 2.67
C ASN A 362 74.74 -20.70 1.69
N ASN A 363 74.55 -19.61 0.93
CA ASN A 363 75.56 -19.07 0.03
C ASN A 363 76.46 -18.01 0.70
N ASP A 364 76.17 -17.63 1.94
CA ASP A 364 76.93 -16.62 2.70
C ASP A 364 77.96 -17.23 3.68
N THR A 365 78.23 -18.54 3.63
CA THR A 365 79.37 -19.13 4.36
C THR A 365 80.67 -18.81 3.63
N PRO A 366 81.58 -18.00 4.21
CA PRO A 366 82.87 -17.74 3.60
C PRO A 366 83.69 -19.03 3.67
N SER A 367 84.19 -19.48 2.54
CA SER A 367 85.23 -20.51 2.47
C SER A 367 86.47 -20.00 3.22
N THR A 368 86.63 -20.44 4.48
CA THR A 368 87.88 -20.28 5.22
C THR A 368 88.91 -21.25 4.66
N SER A 369 89.93 -20.68 4.04
CA SER A 369 91.22 -21.29 3.67
C SER A 369 91.96 -21.90 4.84
#